data_AF-A0A2G6E0T8-F1
#
_entry.id   AF-A0A2G6E0T8-F1
#
_cell.length_a   1.000
_cell.length_b   1.000
_cell.length_c   1.000
_cell.angle_alpha   90.00
_cell.angle_beta   90.00
_cell.angle_gamma   90.00
#
_symmetry.space_group_name_H-M   'P 1'
#
loop_
_entity.id
_entity.type
_entity.pdbx_description
1 polymer ?
#
loop_
_entity_poly.entity_id
_entity_poly.type
_entity_poly.pdbx_seq_one_letter_code
_entity_poly.pdbx_strand_id
1 'polypeptide(L)'
;MAKRQAYVRYSARDVRLAARRNHEKTATFMEKYRYRAGVEATMSEYDRQTGVKKLRVRGMRAVRFAAVLKARGINIRRAAMCRKRRNRLNTPLVGPLYVIVLAFLDIKDHLMPNDASSVACQAKYARLSI
;
A
#
# COMPACT_ATOMS: atom_id res chain seq x y z
N MET A 1 7.51 -25.20 -38.98
CA MET A 1 7.57 -24.78 -37.56
C MET A 1 6.77 -25.76 -36.72
N ALA A 2 7.42 -26.63 -35.93
CA ALA A 2 6.73 -27.64 -35.13
C ALA A 2 6.17 -27.05 -33.82
N LYS A 3 4.87 -27.23 -33.57
CA LYS A 3 4.18 -26.73 -32.37
C LYS A 3 4.56 -27.59 -31.16
N ARG A 4 5.31 -27.04 -30.20
CA ARG A 4 5.61 -27.70 -28.92
C ARG A 4 4.34 -27.78 -28.08
N GLN A 5 3.83 -28.98 -27.85
CA GLN A 5 2.71 -29.23 -26.94
C GLN A 5 3.28 -29.60 -25.57
N ALA A 6 2.94 -28.80 -24.55
CA ALA A 6 3.28 -29.10 -23.16
C ALA A 6 2.05 -29.75 -22.48
N TYR A 7 2.23 -30.95 -21.92
CA TYR A 7 1.18 -31.65 -21.20
C TYR A 7 1.27 -31.33 -19.70
N VAL A 8 0.19 -30.80 -19.12
CA VAL A 8 0.08 -30.70 -17.67
C VAL A 8 -0.50 -32.02 -17.16
N ARG A 9 0.30 -32.78 -16.40
CA ARG A 9 -0.14 -34.01 -15.76
C ARG A 9 -0.77 -33.64 -14.41
N TYR A 10 -2.06 -33.90 -14.23
CA TYR A 10 -2.74 -33.75 -12.94
C TYR A 10 -2.95 -35.12 -12.32
N SER A 11 -2.61 -35.28 -11.04
CA SER A 11 -3.08 -36.42 -10.28
C SER A 11 -4.52 -36.19 -9.79
N ALA A 12 -5.24 -37.26 -9.48
CA ALA A 12 -6.58 -37.14 -8.88
C ALA A 12 -6.59 -36.32 -7.58
N ARG A 13 -5.46 -36.31 -6.83
CA ARG A 13 -5.28 -35.46 -5.66
C ARG A 13 -5.24 -33.98 -6.03
N ASP A 14 -4.54 -33.63 -7.09
CA ASP A 14 -4.39 -32.23 -7.53
C ASP A 14 -5.72 -31.66 -7.98
N VAL A 15 -6.54 -32.45 -8.67
CA VAL A 15 -7.90 -32.06 -9.08
C VAL A 15 -8.77 -31.80 -7.84
N ARG A 16 -8.73 -32.66 -6.82
CA ARG A 16 -9.47 -32.46 -5.56
C ARG A 16 -9.01 -31.21 -4.81
N LEU A 17 -7.70 -30.97 -4.76
CA LEU A 17 -7.14 -29.79 -4.08
C LEU A 17 -7.49 -28.50 -4.84
N ALA A 18 -7.47 -28.53 -6.17
CA ALA A 18 -7.88 -27.41 -7.01
C ALA A 18 -9.37 -27.09 -6.81
N ALA A 19 -10.23 -28.10 -6.77
CA ALA A 19 -11.65 -27.93 -6.47
C ALA A 19 -11.87 -27.31 -5.08
N ARG A 20 -11.12 -27.77 -4.06
CA ARG A 20 -11.16 -27.18 -2.71
C ARG A 20 -10.71 -25.73 -2.69
N ARG A 21 -9.59 -25.40 -3.35
CA ARG A 21 -9.10 -24.02 -3.46
C ARG A 21 -10.09 -23.11 -4.18
N ASN A 22 -10.77 -23.61 -5.21
CA ASN A 22 -11.82 -22.86 -5.89
C ASN A 22 -13.01 -22.62 -4.96
N HIS A 23 -13.40 -23.61 -4.17
CA HIS A 23 -14.43 -23.44 -3.14
C HIS A 23 -14.02 -22.41 -2.07
N GLU A 24 -12.79 -22.48 -1.56
CA GLU A 24 -12.25 -21.54 -0.56
C GLU A 24 -12.21 -20.08 -1.05
N LYS A 25 -12.09 -19.88 -2.37
CA LYS A 25 -12.15 -18.54 -3.02
C LYS A 25 -13.57 -18.00 -3.19
N THR A 26 -14.60 -18.80 -2.91
CA THR A 26 -15.99 -18.35 -3.03
C THR A 26 -16.30 -17.31 -1.96
N ALA A 27 -17.04 -16.25 -2.32
CA ALA A 27 -17.37 -15.16 -1.40
C ALA A 27 -18.06 -15.65 -0.11
N THR A 28 -18.95 -16.64 -0.22
CA THR A 28 -19.65 -17.26 0.92
C THR A 28 -18.70 -17.94 1.90
N PHE A 29 -17.70 -18.66 1.39
CA PHE A 29 -16.66 -19.29 2.21
C PHE A 29 -15.81 -18.23 2.90
N MET A 30 -15.35 -17.23 2.15
CA MET A 30 -14.53 -16.14 2.68
C MET A 30 -15.27 -15.36 3.76
N GLU A 31 -16.54 -15.02 3.55
CA GLU A 31 -17.35 -14.29 4.51
C GLU A 31 -17.53 -15.07 5.81
N LYS A 32 -17.78 -16.38 5.72
CA LYS A 32 -17.88 -17.27 6.89
C LYS A 32 -16.54 -17.39 7.62
N TYR A 33 -15.44 -17.52 6.87
CA TYR A 33 -14.12 -17.82 7.44
C TYR A 33 -13.33 -16.57 7.88
N ARG A 34 -13.74 -15.35 7.46
CA ARG A 34 -13.01 -14.09 7.73
C ARG A 34 -12.74 -13.84 9.20
N TYR A 35 -13.71 -14.13 10.06
CA TYR A 35 -13.60 -13.86 11.49
C TYR A 35 -12.58 -14.77 12.17
N ARG A 36 -12.62 -16.06 11.83
CA ARG A 36 -11.66 -17.04 12.31
C ARG A 36 -10.25 -16.72 11.84
N ALA A 37 -10.08 -16.47 10.54
CA ALA A 37 -8.80 -16.07 9.97
C ALA A 37 -8.26 -14.78 10.62
N GLY A 38 -9.13 -13.81 10.92
CA GLY A 38 -8.75 -12.57 11.61
C GLY A 38 -8.24 -12.79 13.04
N VAL A 39 -8.85 -13.72 13.78
CA VAL A 39 -8.40 -14.10 15.13
C VAL A 39 -7.04 -14.80 15.07
N GLU A 40 -6.90 -15.80 14.19
CA GLU A 40 -5.65 -16.54 13.99
C GLU A 40 -4.51 -15.60 13.56
N ALA A 41 -4.78 -14.70 12.62
CA ALA A 41 -3.84 -13.68 12.19
C ALA A 41 -3.43 -12.74 13.33
N THR A 42 -4.39 -12.31 14.16
CA THR A 42 -4.11 -11.43 15.31
C THR A 42 -3.24 -12.13 16.34
N MET A 43 -3.50 -13.40 16.65
CA MET A 43 -2.68 -14.18 17.58
C MET A 43 -1.26 -14.42 17.05
N SER A 44 -1.13 -14.75 15.76
CA SER A 44 0.20 -14.90 15.14
C SER A 44 0.97 -13.58 15.10
N GLU A 45 0.30 -12.47 14.81
CA GLU A 45 0.93 -11.14 14.80
C GLU A 45 1.36 -10.73 16.21
N TYR A 46 0.50 -10.96 17.19
CA TYR A 46 0.79 -10.71 18.60
C TYR A 46 2.03 -11.47 19.07
N ASP A 47 2.13 -12.76 18.75
CA ASP A 47 3.30 -13.57 19.12
C ASP A 47 4.57 -13.13 18.39
N ARG A 48 4.52 -12.96 17.06
CA ARG A 48 5.71 -12.62 16.25
C ARG A 48 6.25 -11.22 16.55
N GLN A 49 5.38 -10.24 16.76
CA GLN A 49 5.79 -8.84 16.96
C GLN A 49 6.18 -8.56 18.40
N THR A 50 5.54 -9.21 19.37
CA THR A 50 5.75 -8.89 20.80
C THR A 50 6.51 -9.97 21.55
N GLY A 51 6.69 -11.16 20.99
CA GLY A 51 7.35 -12.29 21.64
C GLY A 51 6.62 -12.73 22.92
N VAL A 52 5.29 -12.65 22.96
CA VAL A 52 4.51 -12.94 24.17
C VAL A 52 4.78 -14.34 24.73
N LYS A 53 5.02 -15.34 23.87
CA LYS A 53 5.30 -16.72 24.30
C LYS A 53 6.64 -16.89 25.00
N LYS A 54 7.54 -15.89 24.93
CA LYS A 54 8.89 -15.90 25.51
C LYS A 54 9.07 -14.78 26.54
N LEU A 55 8.05 -14.53 27.37
CA LEU A 55 8.08 -13.52 28.43
C LEU A 55 9.05 -13.92 29.55
N ARG A 56 10.01 -13.04 29.87
CA ARG A 56 10.99 -13.23 30.95
C ARG A 56 10.59 -12.46 32.20
N VAL A 57 9.34 -12.61 32.65
CA VAL A 57 8.82 -12.01 33.89
C VAL A 57 8.37 -13.09 34.86
N ARG A 58 8.62 -12.90 36.17
CA ARG A 58 8.21 -13.84 37.22
C ARG A 58 6.87 -13.40 37.83
N GLY A 59 6.01 -14.37 38.11
CA GLY A 59 4.71 -14.15 38.77
C GLY A 59 3.56 -13.83 37.81
N MET A 60 2.39 -14.45 38.06
CA MET A 60 1.22 -14.39 37.18
C MET A 60 0.65 -12.98 37.00
N ARG A 61 0.68 -12.14 38.05
CA ARG A 61 0.20 -10.75 37.97
C ARG A 61 1.00 -9.94 36.94
N ALA A 62 2.33 -10.06 36.97
CA ALA A 62 3.22 -9.39 36.02
C ALA A 62 3.08 -9.95 34.60
N VAL A 63 2.94 -11.27 34.45
CA VAL A 63 2.70 -11.92 33.15
C VAL A 63 1.41 -11.39 32.50
N ARG A 64 0.30 -11.35 33.26
CA ARG A 64 -0.99 -10.85 32.77
C ARG A 64 -0.90 -9.39 32.33
N PHE A 65 -0.28 -8.54 33.16
CA PHE A 65 -0.08 -7.13 32.82
C PHE A 65 0.73 -6.96 31.53
N ALA A 66 1.87 -7.65 31.41
CA ALA A 66 2.72 -7.60 30.22
C ALA A 66 1.99 -8.11 28.97
N ALA A 67 1.22 -9.18 29.09
CA ALA A 67 0.42 -9.72 28.00
C ALA A 67 -0.62 -8.70 27.51
N VAL A 68 -1.40 -8.12 28.42
CA VAL A 68 -2.42 -7.11 28.09
C VAL A 68 -1.79 -5.88 27.44
N LEU A 69 -0.66 -5.39 27.97
CA LEU A 69 0.04 -4.23 27.41
C LEU A 69 0.53 -4.51 25.99
N LYS A 70 1.15 -5.68 25.76
CA LYS A 70 1.59 -6.10 24.43
C LYS A 70 0.41 -6.21 23.45
N ALA A 71 -0.75 -6.70 23.91
CA ALA A 71 -1.95 -6.82 23.07
C ALA A 71 -2.48 -5.43 22.68
N ARG A 72 -2.53 -4.49 23.62
CA ARG A 72 -2.86 -3.07 23.33
C ARG A 72 -1.85 -2.43 22.36
N GLY A 73 -0.57 -2.75 22.51
CA GLY A 73 0.49 -2.29 21.59
C GLY A 73 0.25 -2.68 20.13
N ILE A 74 -0.29 -3.88 19.88
CA ILE A 74 -0.69 -4.30 18.52
C ILE A 74 -1.79 -3.40 17.95
N ASN A 75 -2.79 -3.03 18.76
CA ASN A 75 -3.87 -2.14 18.31
C ASN A 75 -3.34 -0.74 17.98
N ILE A 76 -2.44 -0.19 18.80
CA ILE A 76 -1.79 1.10 18.54
C ILE A 76 -0.99 1.06 17.23
N ARG A 77 -0.20 0.01 17.02
CA ARG A 77 0.58 -0.15 15.77
C ARG A 77 -0.33 -0.23 14.55
N ARG A 78 -1.44 -0.98 14.62
CA ARG A 78 -2.43 -1.05 13.53
C ARG A 78 -3.03 0.33 13.24
N ALA A 79 -3.43 1.09 14.27
CA ALA A 79 -3.94 2.45 14.10
C ALA A 79 -2.91 3.38 13.42
N ALA A 80 -1.65 3.29 13.82
CA ALA A 80 -0.56 4.04 13.18
C ALA A 80 -0.38 3.68 11.70
N MET A 81 -0.44 2.39 11.35
CA MET A 81 -0.36 1.93 9.96
C MET A 81 -1.56 2.40 9.13
N CYS A 82 -2.77 2.36 9.68
CA CYS A 82 -3.97 2.90 9.04
C CYS A 82 -3.85 4.41 8.80
N ARG A 83 -3.35 5.16 9.80
CA ARG A 83 -3.09 6.60 9.66
C ARG A 83 -2.06 6.88 8.57
N LYS A 84 -0.94 6.15 8.55
CA LYS A 84 0.10 6.27 7.51
C LYS A 84 -0.45 5.99 6.12
N ARG A 85 -1.26 4.93 5.95
CA ARG A 85 -1.89 4.58 4.67
C ARG A 85 -2.88 5.65 4.20
N ARG A 86 -3.72 6.16 5.10
CA ARG A 86 -4.64 7.27 4.79
C ARG A 86 -3.89 8.54 4.38
N ASN A 87 -2.83 8.90 5.11
CA ASN A 87 -2.02 10.06 4.77
C ASN A 87 -1.39 9.91 3.38
N ARG A 88 -0.91 8.72 3.00
CA ARG A 88 -0.40 8.45 1.63
C ARG A 88 -1.47 8.67 0.56
N LEU A 89 -2.72 8.28 0.81
CA LEU A 89 -3.83 8.51 -0.14
C LEU A 89 -4.20 9.99 -0.25
N ASN A 90 -4.07 10.73 0.85
CA ASN A 90 -4.37 12.17 0.92
C ASN A 90 -3.18 13.06 0.52
N THR A 91 -2.00 12.48 0.29
CA THR A 91 -0.86 13.24 -0.20
C THR A 91 -1.14 13.51 -1.67
N PRO A 92 -1.29 14.76 -2.12
CA PRO A 92 -1.48 15.02 -3.53
C PRO A 92 -0.27 14.45 -4.28
N LEU A 93 -0.49 13.86 -5.46
CA LEU A 93 0.54 13.34 -6.36
C LEU A 93 1.37 14.50 -6.96
N VAL A 94 1.85 15.39 -6.11
CA VAL A 94 2.89 16.35 -6.45
C VAL A 94 4.19 15.58 -6.32
N GLY A 95 4.43 14.71 -7.31
CA GLY A 95 5.66 13.95 -7.38
C GLY A 95 6.86 14.90 -7.50
N PRO A 96 8.09 14.41 -7.24
CA PRO A 96 9.30 15.21 -7.41
C PRO A 96 9.40 15.83 -8.82
N LEU A 97 8.78 15.20 -9.81
CA LEU A 97 8.64 15.70 -11.19
C LEU A 97 7.89 17.04 -11.29
N TYR A 98 6.85 17.26 -10.49
CA TYR A 98 6.13 18.55 -10.50
C TYR A 98 6.97 19.67 -9.86
N VAL A 99 7.71 19.36 -8.79
CA VAL A 99 8.65 20.30 -8.18
C VAL A 99 9.78 20.65 -9.15
N ILE A 100 10.25 19.65 -9.91
CA ILE A 100 11.23 19.85 -10.99
C ILE A 100 10.66 20.73 -12.11
N VAL A 101 9.42 20.47 -12.58
CA VAL A 101 8.77 21.29 -13.61
C VAL A 101 8.59 22.74 -13.14
N LEU A 102 8.13 22.97 -11.90
CA LEU A 102 8.02 24.31 -11.35
C LEU A 102 9.39 25.00 -11.22
N ALA A 103 10.42 24.28 -10.75
CA ALA A 103 11.78 24.81 -10.69
C ALA A 103 12.33 25.14 -12.09
N PHE A 104 12.03 24.34 -13.12
CA PHE A 104 12.39 24.65 -14.50
C PHE A 104 11.66 25.88 -15.05
N LEU A 105 10.38 26.07 -14.67
CA LEU A 105 9.63 27.26 -15.07
C LEU A 105 10.16 28.52 -14.38
N ASP A 106 10.48 28.45 -13.08
CA ASP A 106 11.13 29.55 -12.34
C ASP A 106 12.53 29.85 -12.89
N ILE A 107 13.32 28.82 -13.22
CA ILE A 107 14.65 28.99 -13.85
C ILE A 107 14.50 29.60 -15.24
N LYS A 108 13.51 29.19 -16.04
CA LYS A 108 13.21 29.80 -17.35
C LYS A 108 12.91 31.29 -17.21
N ASP A 109 12.06 31.66 -16.25
CA ASP A 109 11.65 33.06 -16.03
C ASP A 109 12.79 33.91 -15.45
N HIS A 110 13.76 33.30 -14.77
CA HIS A 110 14.97 33.98 -14.27
C HIS A 110 16.10 34.07 -15.32
N LEU A 111 16.28 33.05 -16.15
CA LEU A 111 17.33 32.99 -17.17
C LEU A 111 16.95 33.73 -18.46
N MET A 112 15.66 33.82 -18.75
CA MET A 112 15.10 34.66 -19.81
C MET A 112 14.13 35.65 -19.17
N PRO A 113 14.60 36.76 -18.59
CA PRO A 113 13.70 37.88 -18.35
C PRO A 113 13.06 38.19 -19.69
N ASN A 114 11.73 38.36 -19.74
CA ASN A 114 11.03 38.60 -21.00
C ASN A 114 11.70 39.74 -21.78
N ASP A 115 12.52 39.38 -22.77
CA ASP A 115 13.19 40.32 -23.61
C ASP A 115 12.12 41.17 -24.27
N ALA A 116 12.32 42.49 -24.30
CA ALA A 116 11.36 43.46 -24.84
C ALA A 116 10.93 43.17 -26.30
N SER A 117 11.61 42.23 -26.98
CA SER A 117 11.26 41.70 -28.30
C SER A 117 10.06 40.72 -28.29
N SER A 118 9.77 40.03 -27.19
CA SER A 118 8.65 39.08 -27.06
C SER A 118 7.31 39.80 -26.89
N VAL A 119 7.27 40.86 -26.08
CA VAL A 119 6.08 41.74 -25.93
C VAL A 119 5.76 42.50 -27.21
N ALA A 120 6.77 42.86 -28.02
CA ALA A 120 6.58 43.47 -29.34
C ALA A 120 5.99 42.49 -30.37
N CYS A 121 6.22 41.18 -30.21
CA CYS A 121 5.69 40.13 -31.07
C CYS A 121 4.18 39.91 -30.79
N GLN A 122 3.77 39.85 -29.53
CA GLN A 122 2.34 39.76 -29.15
C GLN A 122 1.53 41.00 -29.56
N ALA A 123 2.10 42.20 -29.49
CA ALA A 123 1.44 43.42 -29.94
C ALA A 123 1.18 43.48 -31.46
N LYS A 124 1.97 42.77 -32.29
CA LYS A 124 1.72 42.66 -33.74
C LYS A 124 0.56 41.73 -34.07
N TYR A 125 0.40 40.61 -33.36
CA TYR A 125 -0.72 39.69 -33.58
C TYR A 125 -2.06 40.24 -33.09
N ALA A 126 -2.07 41.11 -32.08
CA ALA A 126 -3.28 41.77 -31.60
C ALA A 126 -3.83 42.86 -32.55
N ARG A 127 -3.05 43.34 -33.53
CA ARG A 127 -3.45 44.38 -34.49
C ARG A 127 -3.89 43.84 -35.87
N LEU A 128 -3.77 42.52 -36.08
CA LEU A 128 -4.18 41.80 -37.30
C LEU A 128 -5.48 41.01 -37.11
N SER A 129 -6.23 41.29 -36.04
CA SER A 129 -7.50 40.63 -35.68
C SER A 129 -8.68 41.62 -35.59
N ILE A 130 -8.67 42.67 -36.42
CA ILE A 130 -9.84 43.52 -36.73
C ILE A 130 -9.88 43.72 -38.24
#